data_AF-A0A0N8KDS1-F1
#
_entry.id   AF-A0A0N8KDS1-F1
#
_cell.length_a   1.000
_cell.length_b   1.000
_cell.length_c   1.000
_cell.angle_alpha   90.00
_cell.angle_beta   90.00
_cell.angle_gamma   90.00
#
_symmetry.space_group_name_H-M   'P 1'
#
loop_
_entity.id
_entity.type
_entity.pdbx_description
1 polymer ?
#
loop_
_entity_poly.entity_id
_entity_poly.type
_entity_poly.pdbx_seq_one_letter_code
_entity_poly.pdbx_strand_id
1 'polypeptide(L)'
;MNKAIKILLLLSITLISNQLLAQKFGYIDSEYVLNKHPDYKGVQQELEKLSNAWKKEAQDLDAEIKEMYIQLKAEEVLLTEEMYQKRMQEIQKKEKTSQEFNSRIFGINGQYFQKQAELLQPLQSKIYDAIERVSRKNNLAMLFDKASVPSGIIYTDPRHDYSEFVLEELGIEDNN
;
A
#
# COMPACT_ATOMS: atom_id res chain seq x y z
N MET A 1 12.55 -63.03 -20.58
CA MET A 1 12.51 -62.33 -19.26
C MET A 1 11.62 -63.11 -18.31
N ASN A 2 12.15 -63.57 -17.19
CA ASN A 2 11.42 -64.41 -16.23
C ASN A 2 10.16 -63.71 -15.71
N LYS A 3 9.06 -64.45 -15.49
CA LYS A 3 7.80 -63.90 -14.98
C LYS A 3 7.99 -63.12 -13.67
N ALA A 4 8.88 -63.59 -12.81
CA ALA A 4 9.26 -62.90 -11.57
C ALA A 4 9.89 -61.51 -11.83
N ILE A 5 10.72 -61.37 -12.86
CA ILE A 5 11.35 -60.09 -13.23
C ILE A 5 10.30 -59.12 -13.76
N LYS A 6 9.32 -59.60 -14.54
CA LYS A 6 8.20 -58.77 -15.02
C LYS A 6 7.32 -58.26 -13.86
N ILE A 7 7.05 -59.12 -12.87
CA ILE A 7 6.27 -58.76 -11.68
C ILE A 7 7.03 -57.75 -10.82
N LEU A 8 8.35 -57.95 -10.61
CA LEU A 8 9.18 -57.03 -9.85
C LEU A 8 9.25 -55.64 -10.51
N LEU A 9 9.39 -55.60 -11.85
CA LEU A 9 9.40 -54.35 -12.61
C LEU A 9 8.06 -53.61 -12.48
N LEU A 10 6.93 -54.32 -12.58
CA LEU A 10 5.60 -53.74 -12.41
C LEU A 10 5.41 -53.19 -10.98
N LEU A 11 5.85 -53.93 -9.96
CA LEU A 11 5.80 -53.47 -8.57
C LEU A 11 6.64 -52.20 -8.37
N SER A 12 7.87 -52.18 -8.90
CA SER A 12 8.73 -50.99 -8.80
C SER A 12 8.15 -49.76 -9.49
N ILE A 13 7.45 -49.92 -10.62
CA ILE A 13 6.77 -48.82 -11.31
C ILE A 13 5.62 -48.28 -10.46
N THR A 14 4.86 -49.14 -9.77
CA THR A 14 3.75 -48.72 -8.89
C THR A 14 4.21 -48.07 -7.57
N LEU A 15 5.42 -48.40 -7.09
CA LEU A 15 5.98 -47.72 -5.91
C LEU A 15 6.48 -46.30 -6.24
N ILE A 16 6.95 -46.05 -7.48
CA ILE A 16 7.43 -44.74 -7.91
C ILE A 16 6.27 -43.78 -8.24
N SER A 17 5.11 -44.29 -8.67
CA SER A 17 3.96 -43.44 -9.05
C SER A 17 3.28 -42.69 -7.89
N ASN A 18 3.62 -42.99 -6.64
CA ASN A 18 3.04 -42.32 -5.46
C ASN A 18 3.80 -41.06 -5.02
N GLN A 19 4.84 -40.63 -5.74
CA GLN A 19 5.60 -39.40 -5.43
C GLN A 19 5.23 -38.20 -6.32
N LEU A 20 3.99 -38.11 -6.80
CA LEU A 20 3.48 -36.85 -7.32
C LEU A 20 3.22 -35.91 -6.13
N LEU A 21 4.27 -35.24 -5.66
CA LEU A 21 4.17 -34.10 -4.75
C LEU A 21 3.42 -32.99 -5.48
N ALA A 22 2.10 -32.95 -5.35
CA ALA A 22 1.33 -31.81 -5.82
C ALA A 22 1.84 -30.57 -5.10
N GLN A 23 2.31 -29.58 -5.85
CA GLN A 23 2.71 -28.29 -5.29
C GLN A 23 1.51 -27.71 -4.55
N LYS A 24 1.68 -27.40 -3.26
CA LYS A 24 0.61 -26.86 -2.44
C LYS A 24 0.58 -25.35 -2.61
N PHE A 25 -0.52 -24.85 -3.17
CA PHE A 25 -0.76 -23.43 -3.37
C PHE A 25 -1.71 -22.92 -2.30
N GLY A 26 -1.53 -21.66 -1.91
CA GLY A 26 -2.47 -20.94 -1.06
C GLY A 26 -2.63 -19.50 -1.52
N TYR A 27 -3.54 -18.79 -0.89
CA TYR A 27 -3.65 -17.35 -1.03
C TYR A 27 -3.89 -16.68 0.32
N ILE A 28 -3.66 -15.37 0.36
CA ILE A 28 -4.02 -14.49 1.47
C ILE A 28 -4.73 -13.26 0.91
N ASP A 29 -5.39 -12.55 1.79
CA ASP A 29 -5.88 -11.20 1.56
C ASP A 29 -5.06 -10.25 2.46
N SER A 30 -3.99 -9.67 1.91
CA SER A 30 -3.07 -8.83 2.69
C SER A 30 -3.75 -7.55 3.21
N GLU A 31 -4.74 -7.04 2.49
CA GLU A 31 -5.57 -5.91 2.92
C GLU A 31 -6.43 -6.29 4.14
N TYR A 32 -7.04 -7.47 4.14
CA TYR A 32 -7.76 -7.99 5.29
C TYR A 32 -6.86 -8.12 6.53
N VAL A 33 -5.68 -8.74 6.38
CA VAL A 33 -4.71 -8.91 7.47
C VAL A 33 -4.26 -7.54 8.01
N LEU A 34 -3.96 -6.61 7.12
CA LEU A 34 -3.56 -5.25 7.47
C LEU A 34 -4.65 -4.52 8.25
N ASN A 35 -5.91 -4.59 7.78
CA ASN A 35 -7.05 -3.92 8.41
C ASN A 35 -7.37 -4.44 9.81
N LYS A 36 -7.09 -5.72 10.10
CA LYS A 36 -7.26 -6.33 11.42
C LYS A 36 -6.10 -6.04 12.37
N HIS A 37 -4.96 -5.57 11.87
CA HIS A 37 -3.78 -5.33 12.69
C HIS A 37 -3.95 -4.09 13.59
N PRO A 38 -3.73 -4.19 14.93
CA PRO A 38 -3.96 -3.07 15.85
C PRO A 38 -3.09 -1.83 15.54
N ASP A 39 -1.83 -2.04 15.17
CA ASP A 39 -0.91 -0.96 14.79
C ASP A 39 -1.37 -0.17 13.54
N TYR A 40 -2.21 -0.76 12.67
CA TYR A 40 -2.61 -0.10 11.43
C TYR A 40 -3.42 1.16 11.69
N LYS A 41 -4.27 1.16 12.72
CA LYS A 41 -5.02 2.36 13.14
C LYS A 41 -4.09 3.50 13.56
N GLY A 42 -2.97 3.19 14.22
CA GLY A 42 -1.97 4.19 14.58
C GLY A 42 -1.34 4.83 13.35
N VAL A 43 -0.96 4.00 12.36
CA VAL A 43 -0.42 4.48 11.07
C VAL A 43 -1.43 5.36 10.33
N GLN A 44 -2.71 4.97 10.29
CA GLN A 44 -3.78 5.76 9.68
C GLN A 44 -3.92 7.13 10.33
N GLN A 45 -3.92 7.19 11.67
CA GLN A 45 -4.02 8.45 12.42
C GLN A 45 -2.83 9.37 12.18
N GLU A 46 -1.61 8.81 12.09
CA GLU A 46 -0.41 9.60 11.81
C GLU A 46 -0.44 10.18 10.38
N LEU A 47 -0.84 9.37 9.40
CA LEU A 47 -1.02 9.82 8.02
C LEU A 47 -2.11 10.89 7.89
N GLU A 48 -3.24 10.71 8.58
CA GLU A 48 -4.31 11.70 8.59
C GLU A 48 -3.84 13.03 9.19
N LYS A 49 -3.10 12.98 10.30
CA LYS A 49 -2.52 14.17 10.94
C LYS A 49 -1.58 14.92 9.99
N LEU A 50 -0.68 14.21 9.31
CA LEU A 50 0.23 14.80 8.32
C LEU A 50 -0.54 15.39 7.13
N SER A 51 -1.49 14.64 6.58
CA SER A 51 -2.35 15.08 5.48
C SER A 51 -3.09 16.37 5.83
N ASN A 52 -3.68 16.44 7.03
CA ASN A 52 -4.41 17.61 7.49
C ASN A 52 -3.49 18.82 7.70
N ALA A 53 -2.28 18.62 8.20
CA ALA A 53 -1.29 19.70 8.32
C ALA A 53 -0.92 20.28 6.95
N TRP A 54 -0.63 19.43 5.96
CA TRP A 54 -0.31 19.89 4.61
C TRP A 54 -1.50 20.52 3.88
N LYS A 55 -2.71 19.99 4.08
CA LYS A 55 -3.94 20.61 3.54
C LYS A 55 -4.14 22.01 4.11
N LYS A 56 -3.88 22.19 5.40
CA LYS A 56 -3.94 23.50 6.04
C LYS A 56 -2.90 24.46 5.45
N GLU A 57 -1.66 24.01 5.27
CA GLU A 57 -0.61 24.83 4.66
C GLU A 57 -0.96 25.23 3.21
N ALA A 58 -1.53 24.33 2.42
CA ALA A 58 -2.05 24.66 1.09
C ALA A 58 -3.17 25.71 1.15
N GLN A 59 -4.12 25.55 2.07
CA GLN A 59 -5.21 26.52 2.27
C GLN A 59 -4.70 27.90 2.70
N ASP A 60 -3.68 27.95 3.57
CA ASP A 60 -3.07 29.20 4.02
C ASP A 60 -2.37 29.92 2.84
N LEU A 61 -1.67 29.17 1.97
CA LEU A 61 -1.07 29.72 0.74
C LEU A 61 -2.13 30.30 -0.22
N ASP A 62 -3.22 29.57 -0.43
CA ASP A 62 -4.31 30.01 -1.31
C ASP A 62 -5.04 31.23 -0.74
N ALA A 63 -5.22 31.29 0.59
CA ALA A 63 -5.80 32.44 1.28
C ALA A 63 -4.91 33.68 1.15
N GLU A 64 -3.59 33.54 1.29
CA GLU A 64 -2.64 34.64 1.12
C GLU A 64 -2.64 35.18 -0.32
N ILE A 65 -2.64 34.30 -1.33
CA ILE A 65 -2.75 34.71 -2.74
C ILE A 65 -4.04 35.50 -2.98
N LYS A 66 -5.16 35.02 -2.45
CA LYS A 66 -6.45 35.70 -2.57
C LYS A 66 -6.42 37.08 -1.92
N GLU A 67 -5.83 37.20 -0.74
CA GLU A 67 -5.67 38.47 -0.04
C GLU A 67 -4.79 39.45 -0.83
N MET A 68 -3.69 38.99 -1.42
CA MET A 68 -2.84 39.83 -2.29
C MET A 68 -3.60 40.36 -3.50
N TYR A 69 -4.47 39.55 -4.13
CA TYR A 69 -5.33 40.02 -5.22
C TYR A 69 -6.36 41.05 -4.76
N ILE A 70 -6.95 40.88 -3.57
CA ILE A 70 -7.88 41.85 -2.99
C ILE A 70 -7.17 43.19 -2.75
N GLN A 71 -5.97 43.15 -2.17
CA GLN A 71 -5.16 44.35 -1.90
C GLN A 71 -4.72 45.05 -3.20
N LEU A 72 -4.27 44.28 -4.20
CA LEU A 72 -3.92 44.84 -5.50
C LEU A 72 -5.09 45.61 -6.12
N LYS A 73 -6.30 45.03 -6.08
CA LYS A 73 -7.51 45.65 -6.61
C LYS A 73 -7.94 46.90 -5.82
N ALA A 74 -7.79 46.88 -4.49
CA ALA A 74 -8.13 48.03 -3.64
C ALA A 74 -7.20 49.22 -3.87
N GLU A 75 -5.93 48.96 -4.18
CA GLU A 75 -4.91 49.98 -4.34
C GLU A 75 -4.64 50.36 -5.80
N GLU A 76 -5.20 49.65 -6.78
CA GLU A 76 -4.93 49.75 -8.22
C GLU A 76 -4.87 51.20 -8.74
N VAL A 77 -5.83 52.04 -8.34
CA VAL A 77 -5.93 53.45 -8.77
C VAL A 77 -4.80 54.35 -8.23
N LEU A 78 -4.06 53.88 -7.22
CA LEU A 78 -2.95 54.59 -6.59
C LEU A 78 -1.59 54.12 -7.12
N LEU A 79 -1.55 53.07 -7.93
CA LEU A 79 -0.31 52.45 -8.41
C LEU A 79 0.13 53.05 -9.74
N THR A 80 1.45 53.22 -9.90
CA THR A 80 2.04 53.36 -11.23
C THR A 80 2.07 52.00 -11.92
N GLU A 81 2.24 52.00 -13.25
CA GLU A 81 2.38 50.77 -14.03
C GLU A 81 3.48 49.86 -13.48
N GLU A 82 4.65 50.41 -13.15
CA GLU A 82 5.76 49.65 -12.58
C GLU A 82 5.39 49.01 -11.23
N MET A 83 4.72 49.75 -10.35
CA MET A 83 4.28 49.24 -9.05
C MET A 83 3.24 48.13 -9.20
N TYR A 84 2.30 48.29 -10.15
CA TYR A 84 1.30 47.27 -10.46
C TYR A 84 1.97 45.99 -10.97
N GLN A 85 2.87 46.09 -11.94
CA GLN A 85 3.59 44.94 -12.49
C GLN A 85 4.41 44.22 -11.43
N LYS A 86 5.07 44.95 -10.53
CA LYS A 86 5.82 44.35 -9.41
C LYS A 86 4.91 43.53 -8.50
N ARG A 87 3.76 44.06 -8.09
CA ARG A 87 2.79 43.33 -7.25
C ARG A 87 2.23 42.11 -7.97
N MET A 88 1.90 42.24 -9.25
CA MET A 88 1.44 41.11 -10.06
C MET A 88 2.49 39.99 -10.12
N GLN A 89 3.78 40.33 -10.29
CA GLN A 89 4.87 39.36 -10.26
C GLN A 89 5.01 38.68 -8.89
N GLU A 90 4.83 39.42 -7.79
CA GLU A 90 4.84 38.85 -6.44
C GLU A 90 3.70 37.83 -6.25
N ILE A 91 2.49 38.15 -6.74
CA ILE A 91 1.35 37.23 -6.73
C ILE A 91 1.66 35.98 -7.56
N GLN A 92 2.11 36.14 -8.80
CA GLN A 92 2.46 35.01 -9.68
C GLN A 92 3.54 34.10 -9.08
N LYS A 93 4.53 34.69 -8.39
CA LYS A 93 5.55 33.93 -7.66
C LYS A 93 4.93 33.12 -6.53
N LYS A 94 3.95 33.68 -5.82
CA LYS A 94 3.24 33.00 -4.73
C LYS A 94 2.36 31.87 -5.26
N GLU A 95 1.64 32.08 -6.36
CA GLU A 95 0.89 31.05 -7.08
C GLU A 95 1.78 29.88 -7.50
N LYS A 96 2.94 30.18 -8.11
CA LYS A 96 3.92 29.16 -8.46
C LYS A 96 4.37 28.37 -7.23
N THR A 97 4.61 29.06 -6.11
CA THR A 97 4.99 28.43 -4.84
C THR A 97 3.89 27.49 -4.33
N SER A 98 2.61 27.89 -4.40
CA SER A 98 1.47 27.03 -4.03
C SER A 98 1.38 25.79 -4.93
N GLN A 99 1.56 25.95 -6.24
CA GLN A 99 1.56 24.82 -7.19
C GLN A 99 2.73 23.85 -6.93
N GLU A 100 3.93 24.37 -6.69
CA GLU A 100 5.12 23.58 -6.35
C GLU A 100 4.93 22.86 -5.00
N PHE A 101 4.34 23.52 -4.01
CA PHE A 101 3.98 22.90 -2.74
C PHE A 101 3.04 21.71 -2.95
N ASN A 102 1.92 21.93 -3.64
CA ASN A 102 0.94 20.87 -3.89
C ASN A 102 1.54 19.70 -4.67
N SER A 103 2.35 19.99 -5.70
CA SER A 103 3.03 18.96 -6.49
C SER A 103 4.06 18.18 -5.66
N ARG A 104 4.84 18.86 -4.82
CA ARG A 104 5.84 18.23 -3.95
C ARG A 104 5.22 17.34 -2.89
N ILE A 105 4.08 17.74 -2.31
CA ILE A 105 3.41 16.98 -1.25
C ILE A 105 2.54 15.87 -1.83
N PHE A 106 1.63 16.21 -2.75
CA PHE A 106 0.54 15.34 -3.21
C PHE A 106 0.70 14.84 -4.66
N GLY A 107 1.76 15.27 -5.37
CA GLY A 107 2.06 14.76 -6.70
C GLY A 107 2.42 13.27 -6.70
N ILE A 108 2.59 12.71 -7.90
CA ILE A 108 3.04 11.32 -8.08
C ILE A 108 4.39 11.15 -7.39
N ASN A 109 4.51 10.16 -6.49
CA ASN A 109 5.69 9.94 -5.64
C ASN A 109 6.05 11.14 -4.73
N GLY A 110 5.08 12.03 -4.46
CA GLY A 110 5.22 13.14 -3.53
C GLY A 110 5.44 12.69 -2.09
N GLN A 111 5.70 13.65 -1.20
CA GLN A 111 6.03 13.38 0.20
C GLN A 111 4.93 12.58 0.93
N TYR A 112 3.67 12.76 0.55
CA TYR A 112 2.56 11.98 1.10
C TYR A 112 2.74 10.47 0.86
N PHE A 113 3.01 10.05 -0.39
CA PHE A 113 3.19 8.65 -0.73
C PHE A 113 4.46 8.06 -0.13
N GLN A 114 5.54 8.85 -0.06
CA GLN A 114 6.78 8.43 0.60
C GLN A 114 6.56 8.17 2.08
N LYS A 115 5.85 9.07 2.78
CA LYS A 115 5.52 8.89 4.20
C LYS A 115 4.55 7.74 4.44
N GLN A 116 3.57 7.55 3.56
CA GLN A 116 2.69 6.38 3.60
C GLN A 116 3.49 5.08 3.50
N ALA A 117 4.42 4.98 2.54
CA ALA A 117 5.28 3.81 2.40
C ALA A 117 6.15 3.59 3.64
N GLU A 118 6.81 4.65 4.14
CA GLU A 118 7.68 4.63 5.31
C GLU A 118 6.94 4.15 6.57
N LEU A 119 5.76 4.69 6.85
CA LEU A 119 4.98 4.32 8.03
C LEU A 119 4.40 2.90 7.94
N LEU A 120 4.14 2.40 6.72
CA LEU A 120 3.67 1.04 6.51
C LEU A 120 4.79 0.00 6.53
N GLN A 121 6.05 0.36 6.20
CA GLN A 121 7.16 -0.59 6.11
C GLN A 121 7.31 -1.51 7.33
N PRO A 122 7.31 -1.01 8.58
CA PRO A 122 7.49 -1.87 9.75
C PRO A 122 6.36 -2.90 9.89
N LEU A 123 5.13 -2.48 9.60
CA LEU A 123 3.94 -3.31 9.67
C LEU A 123 3.95 -4.36 8.56
N GLN A 124 4.29 -3.96 7.34
CA GLN A 124 4.47 -4.88 6.21
C GLN A 124 5.55 -5.92 6.48
N SER A 125 6.66 -5.54 7.11
CA SER A 125 7.71 -6.49 7.51
C SER A 125 7.20 -7.53 8.50
N LYS A 126 6.46 -7.12 9.54
CA LYS A 126 5.87 -8.06 10.51
C LYS A 126 4.93 -9.05 9.83
N ILE A 127 4.06 -8.55 8.95
CA ILE A 127 3.10 -9.38 8.20
C ILE A 127 3.85 -10.34 7.27
N TYR A 128 4.90 -9.87 6.58
CA TYR A 128 5.73 -10.71 5.72
C TYR A 128 6.40 -11.85 6.49
N ASP A 129 6.97 -11.56 7.66
CA ASP A 129 7.61 -12.58 8.49
C ASP A 129 6.59 -13.64 8.96
N ALA A 130 5.37 -13.22 9.30
CA ALA A 130 4.28 -14.13 9.65
C ALA A 130 3.83 -14.99 8.46
N ILE A 131 3.69 -14.39 7.28
CA ILE A 131 3.40 -15.09 6.02
C ILE A 131 4.47 -16.16 5.75
N GLU A 132 5.74 -15.85 5.93
CA GLU A 132 6.83 -16.81 5.71
C GLU A 132 6.70 -18.01 6.68
N ARG A 133 6.48 -17.75 7.97
CA ARG A 133 6.31 -18.81 8.98
C ARG A 133 5.10 -19.69 8.68
N VAL A 134 3.95 -19.10 8.36
CA VAL A 134 2.72 -19.83 7.98
C VAL A 134 2.96 -20.67 6.72
N SER A 135 3.62 -20.10 5.72
CA SER A 135 3.91 -20.80 4.45
C SER A 135 4.81 -22.02 4.69
N ARG A 136 5.87 -21.87 5.50
CA ARG A 136 6.78 -22.96 5.87
C ARG A 136 6.08 -24.03 6.69
N LYS A 137 5.32 -23.64 7.73
CA LYS A 137 4.55 -24.56 8.59
C LYS A 137 3.55 -25.40 7.79
N ASN A 138 2.98 -24.82 6.73
CA ASN A 138 1.97 -25.47 5.89
C ASN A 138 2.54 -26.16 4.64
N ASN A 139 3.86 -26.15 4.45
CA ASN A 139 4.56 -26.69 3.28
C ASN A 139 4.00 -26.12 1.95
N LEU A 140 3.73 -24.81 1.92
CA LEU A 140 3.25 -24.13 0.72
C LEU A 140 4.42 -23.92 -0.25
N ALA A 141 4.22 -24.29 -1.51
CA ALA A 141 5.15 -24.02 -2.59
C ALA A 141 5.02 -22.57 -3.08
N MET A 142 3.80 -22.02 -3.06
CA MET A 142 3.51 -20.62 -3.40
C MET A 142 2.31 -20.12 -2.60
N LEU A 143 2.33 -18.82 -2.31
CA LEU A 143 1.24 -18.10 -1.68
C LEU A 143 0.96 -16.82 -2.48
N PHE A 144 -0.28 -16.65 -2.91
CA PHE A 144 -0.69 -15.47 -3.69
C PHE A 144 -1.40 -14.45 -2.81
N ASP A 145 -1.14 -13.17 -3.05
CA ASP A 145 -1.94 -12.12 -2.44
C ASP A 145 -3.07 -11.71 -3.37
N LYS A 146 -4.31 -11.93 -2.92
CA LYS A 146 -5.53 -11.55 -3.63
C LYS A 146 -5.65 -10.03 -3.78
N ALA A 147 -5.21 -9.26 -2.79
CA ALA A 147 -5.26 -7.79 -2.83
C ALA A 147 -4.32 -7.21 -3.90
N SER A 148 -3.23 -7.92 -4.20
CA SER A 148 -2.22 -7.52 -5.20
C SER A 148 -2.62 -7.83 -6.65
N VAL A 149 -3.74 -8.52 -6.89
CA VAL A 149 -4.16 -8.96 -8.24
C VAL A 149 -5.53 -8.37 -8.60
N PRO A 150 -5.60 -7.14 -9.17
CA PRO A 150 -6.85 -6.40 -9.36
C PRO A 150 -7.90 -7.06 -10.27
N SER A 151 -7.53 -8.06 -11.07
CA SER A 151 -8.43 -8.62 -12.12
C SER A 151 -8.15 -10.07 -12.52
N GLY A 152 -7.30 -10.79 -11.78
CA GLY A 152 -6.82 -12.13 -12.18
C GLY A 152 -7.50 -13.32 -11.50
N ILE A 153 -8.19 -13.11 -10.37
CA ILE A 153 -8.76 -14.18 -9.55
C ILE A 153 -10.28 -14.02 -9.46
N ILE A 154 -11.02 -14.86 -10.19
CA ILE A 154 -12.50 -14.83 -10.22
C ILE A 154 -13.10 -15.62 -9.05
N TYR A 155 -12.48 -16.74 -8.69
CA TYR A 155 -12.90 -17.63 -7.62
C TYR A 155 -11.69 -18.28 -6.98
N THR A 156 -11.72 -18.38 -5.65
CA THR A 156 -10.81 -19.20 -4.86
C THR A 156 -11.62 -20.13 -3.97
N ASP A 157 -11.09 -21.34 -3.75
CA ASP A 157 -11.64 -22.23 -2.74
C ASP A 157 -11.16 -21.76 -1.34
N PRO A 158 -12.05 -21.39 -0.41
CA PRO A 158 -11.68 -20.86 0.91
C PRO A 158 -10.79 -21.78 1.73
N ARG A 159 -10.73 -23.08 1.43
CA ARG A 159 -9.80 -24.02 2.10
C ARG A 159 -8.32 -23.71 1.83
N HIS A 160 -8.03 -22.89 0.82
CA HIS A 160 -6.68 -22.44 0.49
C HIS A 160 -6.43 -20.99 0.94
N ASP A 161 -7.35 -20.40 1.70
CA ASP A 161 -7.16 -19.12 2.35
C ASP A 161 -6.29 -19.28 3.59
N TYR A 162 -5.18 -18.55 3.63
CA TYR A 162 -4.25 -18.57 4.75
C TYR A 162 -4.31 -17.31 5.62
N SER A 163 -5.24 -16.39 5.36
CA SER A 163 -5.29 -15.08 6.02
C SER A 163 -5.46 -15.19 7.54
N GLU A 164 -6.36 -16.07 8.00
CA GLU A 164 -6.58 -16.31 9.44
C GLU A 164 -5.34 -16.92 10.11
N PHE A 165 -4.65 -17.87 9.44
CA PHE A 165 -3.41 -18.42 9.99
C PHE A 165 -2.31 -17.35 10.13
N VAL A 166 -2.29 -16.34 9.25
CA VAL A 166 -1.37 -15.21 9.37
C VAL A 166 -1.75 -14.32 10.55
N LEU A 167 -3.03 -14.06 10.79
CA LEU A 167 -3.50 -13.32 11.96
C LEU A 167 -3.16 -14.06 13.26
N GLU A 168 -3.40 -15.37 13.31
CA GLU A 168 -3.01 -16.23 14.44
C GLU A 168 -1.50 -16.17 14.71
N GLU A 169 -0.68 -16.25 13.65
CA GLU A 169 0.79 -16.16 13.75
C GLU A 169 1.28 -14.77 14.21
N LEU A 170 0.48 -13.72 13.99
CA LEU A 170 0.69 -12.38 14.52
C LEU A 170 0.16 -12.20 15.95
N GLY A 171 -0.50 -13.21 16.51
CA GLY A 171 -1.15 -13.14 17.83
C GLY A 171 -2.38 -12.24 17.84
N ILE A 172 -3.03 -12.07 16.69
CA ILE A 172 -4.25 -11.27 16.54
C ILE A 172 -5.41 -12.25 16.57
N GLU A 173 -6.09 -12.33 17.72
CA GLU A 173 -7.31 -13.11 17.84
C GLU A 173 -8.50 -12.28 17.35
N ASP A 174 -9.34 -12.91 16.54
CA ASP A 174 -10.61 -12.33 16.12
C ASP A 174 -11.54 -12.25 17.34
N ASN A 175 -11.59 -11.08 17.98
CA ASN A 175 -12.62 -10.75 18.95
C ASN A 175 -13.95 -10.61 18.21
N ASN A 176 -14.61 -11.73 17.94
CA ASN A 176 -16.05 -11.76 17.64
C ASN A 176 -16.87 -11.47 18.90
#